data_AF-A0A2S4L5S4-F1
#
_entry.id   AF-A0A2S4L5S4-F1
#
_cell.length_a   1.000
_cell.length_b   1.000
_cell.length_c   1.000
_cell.angle_alpha   90.00
_cell.angle_beta   90.00
_cell.angle_gamma   90.00
#
_symmetry.space_group_name_H-M   'P 1'
#
loop_
_entity.id
_entity.type
_entity.pdbx_description
1 polymer ?
#
loop_
_entity_poly.entity_id
_entity_poly.type
_entity_poly.pdbx_seq_one_letter_code
_entity_poly.pdbx_strand_id
1 'polypeptide(L)'
;MDFSVEELYNKYGEPTLEPVIRYDGGSIPPDVPSYAVLPLWLGKRCEDITLSEARILLFDYGETYSPEKHQRYTSNAPLCLQPPEARFESTQPLSFSSDIWTLACSIWSILGQRDLFSGVLATEDSITREQVKALGILPAKWWASWEARSNYFSEDGAPKRYPRTLEDGFEDSLKAPRQDLKLATFDTDEREAILTLMRSMLSFKPEHRPTADEVVKSEWMQKWALPEYEKMKGQA
;
A
#
# COMPACT_ATOMS: atom_id res chain seq x y z
N MET A 1 -29.84 3.41 7.59
CA MET A 1 -30.46 4.13 8.73
C MET A 1 -31.00 5.41 8.15
N ASP A 2 -32.31 5.64 8.23
CA ASP A 2 -32.93 6.91 7.84
C ASP A 2 -33.02 7.79 9.09
N PHE A 3 -32.16 8.82 9.16
CA PHE A 3 -32.30 9.91 10.11
C PHE A 3 -33.00 11.07 9.42
N SER A 4 -33.88 11.76 10.14
CA SER A 4 -34.29 13.11 9.76
C SER A 4 -33.12 14.10 9.89
N VAL A 5 -33.22 15.25 9.25
CA VAL A 5 -32.19 16.32 9.33
C VAL A 5 -31.95 16.75 10.77
N GLU A 6 -33.02 16.90 11.56
CA GLU A 6 -32.94 17.33 12.96
C GLU A 6 -32.26 16.28 13.85
N GLU A 7 -32.52 14.99 13.62
CA GLU A 7 -31.82 13.90 14.33
C GLU A 7 -30.33 13.85 13.99
N LEU A 8 -29.97 14.14 12.74
CA LEU A 8 -28.57 14.27 12.31
C LEU A 8 -27.87 15.40 13.07
N TYR A 9 -28.47 16.58 13.17
CA TYR A 9 -27.86 17.72 13.87
C TYR A 9 -27.80 17.51 15.38
N ASN A 10 -28.84 16.93 15.99
CA ASN A 10 -28.82 16.59 17.41
C ASN A 10 -27.72 15.58 17.75
N LYS A 11 -27.43 14.64 16.85
CA LYS A 11 -26.45 13.58 17.09
C LYS A 11 -25.01 13.99 16.76
N TYR A 12 -24.81 14.74 15.68
CA TYR A 12 -23.48 15.02 15.14
C TYR A 12 -23.10 16.51 15.17
N GLY A 13 -24.01 17.38 15.59
CA GLY A 13 -23.85 18.83 15.57
C GLY A 13 -24.33 19.47 14.26
N GLU A 14 -24.43 20.80 14.30
CA GLU A 14 -24.72 21.63 13.13
C GLU A 14 -23.57 21.58 12.10
N PRO A 15 -23.84 21.75 10.79
CA PRO A 15 -22.79 21.76 9.78
C PRO A 15 -21.76 22.86 10.02
N THR A 16 -20.47 22.48 9.99
CA THR A 16 -19.37 23.46 10.06
C THR A 16 -19.21 24.16 8.72
N LEU A 17 -19.35 25.48 8.73
CA LEU A 17 -19.18 26.34 7.55
C LEU A 17 -17.80 27.00 7.59
N GLU A 18 -17.09 26.95 6.47
CA GLU A 18 -15.84 27.69 6.26
C GLU A 18 -16.05 28.75 5.18
N PRO A 19 -15.70 30.03 5.41
CA PRO A 19 -15.83 31.05 4.39
C PRO A 19 -14.92 30.73 3.20
N VAL A 20 -15.46 30.81 1.99
CA VAL A 20 -14.63 30.78 0.79
C VAL A 20 -13.94 32.13 0.70
N ILE A 21 -12.61 32.16 0.69
CA ILE A 21 -11.85 33.41 0.56
C ILE A 21 -10.92 33.31 -0.63
N ARG A 22 -10.69 34.45 -1.29
CA ARG A 22 -9.65 34.51 -2.32
C ARG A 22 -8.28 34.68 -1.67
N TYR A 23 -7.29 33.97 -2.20
CA TYR A 23 -5.91 34.06 -1.71
C TYR A 23 -5.33 35.49 -1.83
N ASP A 24 -5.80 36.26 -2.82
CA ASP A 24 -5.39 37.66 -3.03
C ASP A 24 -6.20 38.69 -2.22
N GLY A 25 -7.14 38.24 -1.36
CA GLY A 25 -7.98 39.11 -0.53
C GLY A 25 -9.08 39.87 -1.29
N GLY A 26 -9.28 39.59 -2.58
CA GLY A 26 -10.33 40.23 -3.38
C GLY A 26 -11.75 39.74 -3.02
N SER A 27 -12.76 40.40 -3.59
CA SER A 27 -14.16 39.96 -3.46
C SER A 27 -14.43 38.68 -4.26
N ILE A 28 -15.29 37.83 -3.69
CA ILE A 28 -15.77 36.60 -4.32
C ILE A 28 -16.78 36.94 -5.42
N PRO A 29 -16.71 36.33 -6.62
CA PRO A 29 -17.72 36.51 -7.66
C PRO A 29 -19.12 36.00 -7.22
N PRO A 30 -20.21 36.54 -7.77
CA PRO A 30 -21.58 36.14 -7.40
C PRO A 30 -21.88 34.65 -7.63
N ASP A 31 -21.23 34.03 -8.61
CA ASP A 31 -21.46 32.64 -9.02
C ASP A 31 -20.69 31.62 -8.15
N VAL A 32 -19.91 32.09 -7.18
CA VAL A 32 -19.14 31.24 -6.27
C VAL A 32 -19.80 31.25 -4.89
N PRO A 33 -20.06 30.08 -4.27
CA PRO A 33 -20.59 30.01 -2.92
C PRO A 33 -19.74 30.81 -1.93
N SER A 34 -20.39 31.53 -1.01
CA SER A 34 -19.71 32.33 0.01
C SER A 34 -19.08 31.49 1.13
N TYR A 35 -19.47 30.22 1.23
CA TYR A 35 -18.94 29.27 2.19
C TYR A 35 -18.90 27.85 1.61
N ALA A 36 -18.00 27.04 2.16
CA ALA A 36 -17.97 25.60 1.99
C ALA A 36 -18.53 24.94 3.26
N VAL A 37 -19.18 23.79 3.09
CA VAL A 37 -19.59 22.94 4.21
C VAL A 37 -18.51 21.88 4.39
N LEU A 38 -17.89 21.82 5.56
CA LEU A 38 -16.87 20.81 5.84
C LEU A 38 -17.51 19.42 5.96
N PRO A 39 -16.86 18.37 5.43
CA PRO A 39 -17.38 17.02 5.53
C PRO A 39 -17.42 16.57 7.00
N LEU A 40 -18.53 15.95 7.39
CA LEU A 40 -18.69 15.33 8.70
C LEU A 40 -18.13 13.89 8.68
N TRP A 41 -17.26 13.56 9.62
CA TRP A 41 -16.80 12.18 9.82
C TRP A 41 -17.86 11.39 10.61
N LEU A 42 -18.59 10.53 9.91
CA LEU A 42 -19.62 9.64 10.49
C LEU A 42 -19.07 8.30 11.00
N GLY A 43 -17.75 8.09 10.90
CA GLY A 43 -17.09 6.86 11.31
C GLY A 43 -16.78 6.79 12.81
N LYS A 44 -16.38 5.61 13.27
CA LYS A 44 -15.77 5.43 14.59
C LYS A 44 -14.31 5.90 14.58
N ARG A 45 -13.75 6.23 15.74
CA ARG A 45 -12.29 6.35 15.88
C ARG A 45 -11.68 4.95 15.73
N CYS A 46 -10.45 4.85 15.23
CA CYS A 46 -9.85 3.53 14.99
C CYS A 46 -9.67 2.74 16.30
N GLU A 47 -9.49 3.42 17.43
CA GLU A 47 -9.39 2.82 18.77
C GLU A 47 -10.72 2.23 19.28
N ASP A 48 -11.84 2.67 18.71
CA ASP A 48 -13.19 2.23 19.07
C ASP A 48 -13.71 1.09 18.18
N ILE A 49 -12.96 0.69 17.16
CA ILE A 49 -13.31 -0.42 16.26
C ILE A 49 -12.81 -1.72 16.89
N THR A 50 -13.73 -2.62 17.24
CA THR A 50 -13.35 -3.95 17.72
C THR A 50 -12.82 -4.81 16.57
N LEU A 51 -12.04 -5.83 16.88
CA LEU A 51 -11.59 -6.79 15.85
C LEU A 51 -12.77 -7.46 15.14
N SER A 52 -13.85 -7.82 15.86
CA SER A 52 -15.05 -8.42 15.26
C SER A 52 -15.79 -7.49 14.28
N GLU A 53 -15.66 -6.17 14.46
CA GLU A 53 -16.20 -5.15 13.57
C GLU A 53 -15.27 -4.81 12.40
N ALA A 54 -13.96 -5.07 12.53
CA ALA A 54 -12.91 -4.72 11.56
C ALA A 54 -12.91 -5.60 10.30
N ARG A 55 -14.06 -5.69 9.61
CA ARG A 55 -14.21 -6.44 8.36
C ARG A 55 -13.63 -5.66 7.19
N ILE A 56 -12.61 -6.21 6.55
CA ILE A 56 -12.00 -5.65 5.35
C ILE A 56 -12.70 -6.22 4.12
N LEU A 57 -13.11 -5.35 3.20
CA LEU A 57 -13.69 -5.71 1.91
C LEU A 57 -12.87 -5.07 0.81
N LEU A 58 -12.57 -5.83 -0.24
CA LEU A 58 -12.02 -5.26 -1.47
C LEU A 58 -13.15 -4.56 -2.23
N PHE A 59 -12.99 -3.28 -2.48
CA PHE A 59 -13.93 -2.43 -3.19
C PHE A 59 -13.24 -1.68 -4.33
N ASP A 60 -14.02 -0.89 -5.06
CA ASP A 60 -13.59 -0.13 -6.23
C ASP A 60 -13.05 -1.02 -7.37
N TYR A 61 -13.98 -1.64 -8.08
CA TYR A 61 -13.69 -2.51 -9.21
C TYR A 61 -13.55 -1.75 -10.54
N GLY A 62 -13.44 -0.41 -10.51
CA GLY A 62 -13.44 0.44 -11.71
C GLY A 62 -12.32 0.15 -12.71
N GLU A 63 -11.21 -0.42 -12.22
CA GLU A 63 -10.04 -0.79 -13.03
C GLU A 63 -9.85 -2.32 -13.20
N THR A 64 -10.83 -3.12 -12.77
CA THR A 64 -10.72 -4.59 -12.85
C THR A 64 -11.02 -5.11 -14.25
N TYR A 65 -10.35 -6.19 -14.63
CA TYR A 65 -10.53 -6.85 -15.91
C TYR A 65 -10.26 -8.35 -15.78
N SER A 66 -10.72 -9.13 -16.74
CA SER A 66 -10.42 -10.56 -16.84
C SER A 66 -9.26 -10.75 -17.81
N PRO A 67 -8.07 -11.24 -17.36
CA PRO A 67 -6.92 -11.47 -18.22
C PRO A 67 -7.20 -12.44 -19.38
N GLU A 68 -8.16 -13.34 -19.22
CA GLU A 68 -8.60 -14.27 -20.28
C GLU A 68 -9.37 -13.57 -21.41
N LYS A 69 -10.04 -12.45 -21.10
CA LYS A 69 -10.90 -11.73 -22.05
C LYS A 69 -10.26 -10.45 -22.59
N HIS A 70 -9.40 -9.81 -21.80
CA HIS A 70 -8.80 -8.53 -22.11
C HIS A 70 -7.31 -8.54 -21.75
N GLN A 71 -6.48 -8.10 -22.68
CA GLN A 71 -5.06 -7.88 -22.45
C GLN A 71 -4.83 -6.45 -21.97
N ARG A 72 -4.18 -6.30 -20.83
CA ARG A 72 -3.83 -4.99 -20.27
C ARG A 72 -2.32 -4.91 -20.06
N TYR A 73 -1.70 -3.89 -20.62
CA TYR A 73 -0.23 -3.73 -20.61
C TYR A 73 0.24 -2.66 -19.63
N THR A 74 -0.69 -1.89 -19.07
CA THR A 74 -0.40 -0.79 -18.15
C THR A 74 -1.17 -0.98 -16.85
N SER A 75 -0.52 -0.62 -15.74
CA SER A 75 -1.17 -0.57 -14.42
C SER A 75 -1.61 0.87 -14.14
N ASN A 76 -2.83 1.03 -13.64
CA ASN A 76 -3.37 2.31 -13.17
C ASN A 76 -3.29 2.44 -11.65
N ALA A 77 -2.70 1.46 -10.94
CA ALA A 77 -2.45 1.57 -9.51
C ALA A 77 -1.50 2.74 -9.20
N PRO A 78 -1.53 3.31 -7.98
CA PRO A 78 -0.52 4.27 -7.54
C PRO A 78 0.91 3.73 -7.75
N LEU A 79 1.85 4.57 -8.20
CA LEU A 79 3.21 4.16 -8.59
C LEU A 79 3.93 3.32 -7.53
N CYS A 80 3.73 3.60 -6.23
CA CYS A 80 4.34 2.85 -5.13
C CYS A 80 3.81 1.42 -4.97
N LEU A 81 2.67 1.10 -5.58
CA LEU A 81 2.03 -0.22 -5.54
C LEU A 81 2.17 -0.97 -6.88
N GLN A 82 2.67 -0.30 -7.92
CA GLN A 82 2.76 -0.89 -9.25
C GLN A 82 3.83 -1.98 -9.30
N PRO A 83 3.54 -3.09 -9.98
CA PRO A 83 4.52 -4.13 -10.19
C PRO A 83 5.56 -3.68 -11.23
N PRO A 84 6.83 -4.10 -11.10
CA PRO A 84 7.94 -3.63 -11.94
C PRO A 84 7.78 -3.99 -13.42
N GLU A 85 7.10 -5.10 -13.76
CA GLU A 85 6.84 -5.49 -15.14
C GLU A 85 5.93 -4.49 -15.88
N ALA A 86 5.08 -3.72 -15.18
CA ALA A 86 4.28 -2.67 -15.81
C ALA A 86 5.16 -1.57 -16.43
N ARG A 87 6.37 -1.38 -15.88
CA ARG A 87 7.38 -0.47 -16.41
C ARG A 87 8.29 -1.16 -17.43
N PHE A 88 8.81 -2.33 -17.08
CA PHE A 88 9.92 -2.96 -17.82
C PHE A 88 9.51 -4.00 -18.88
N GLU A 89 8.25 -4.44 -18.88
CA GLU A 89 7.72 -5.42 -19.84
C GLU A 89 6.41 -4.96 -20.49
N SER A 90 6.42 -3.75 -21.06
CA SER A 90 5.25 -3.15 -21.74
C SER A 90 4.68 -3.94 -22.92
N THR A 91 5.34 -5.01 -23.36
CA THR A 91 4.87 -5.91 -24.43
C THR A 91 4.19 -7.18 -23.93
N GLN A 92 4.25 -7.45 -22.61
CA GLN A 92 3.56 -8.58 -21.99
C GLN A 92 2.34 -8.05 -21.22
N PRO A 93 1.18 -8.70 -21.33
CA PRO A 93 0.02 -8.31 -20.56
C PRO A 93 0.27 -8.64 -19.07
N LEU A 94 -0.24 -7.77 -18.22
CA LEU A 94 -0.32 -7.99 -16.78
C LEU A 94 -1.22 -9.21 -16.49
N SER A 95 -0.95 -9.86 -15.38
CA SER A 95 -1.63 -11.10 -14.95
C SER A 95 -1.95 -11.05 -13.46
N PHE A 96 -2.55 -12.11 -12.92
CA PHE A 96 -2.81 -12.21 -11.48
C PHE A 96 -1.54 -12.05 -10.62
N SER A 97 -0.35 -12.37 -11.13
CA SER A 97 0.92 -12.14 -10.43
C SER A 97 1.20 -10.65 -10.18
N SER A 98 0.64 -9.75 -10.98
CA SER A 98 0.73 -8.31 -10.75
C SER A 98 -0.03 -7.89 -9.48
N ASP A 99 -1.20 -8.49 -9.24
CA ASP A 99 -1.97 -8.26 -8.00
C ASP A 99 -1.24 -8.79 -6.77
N ILE A 100 -0.45 -9.86 -6.90
CA ILE A 100 0.36 -10.41 -5.79
C ILE A 100 1.44 -9.42 -5.34
N TRP A 101 2.08 -8.73 -6.28
CA TRP A 101 3.03 -7.66 -5.93
C TRP A 101 2.32 -6.53 -5.19
N THR A 102 1.21 -6.04 -5.73
CA THR A 102 0.42 -4.98 -5.10
C THR A 102 -0.07 -5.39 -3.72
N LEU A 103 -0.51 -6.65 -3.55
CA LEU A 103 -0.92 -7.22 -2.27
C LEU A 103 0.23 -7.21 -1.25
N ALA A 104 1.46 -7.56 -1.65
CA ALA A 104 2.62 -7.49 -0.75
C ALA A 104 2.89 -6.07 -0.27
N CYS A 105 2.85 -5.09 -1.18
CA CYS A 105 2.97 -3.67 -0.81
C CYS A 105 1.86 -3.25 0.16
N SER A 106 0.61 -3.67 -0.09
CA SER A 106 -0.53 -3.37 0.80
C SER A 106 -0.40 -4.03 2.17
N ILE A 107 0.01 -5.30 2.26
CA ILE A 107 0.24 -5.99 3.54
C ILE A 107 1.30 -5.22 4.35
N TRP A 108 2.39 -4.82 3.71
CA TRP A 108 3.43 -4.03 4.37
C TRP A 108 2.88 -2.71 4.93
N SER A 109 2.13 -1.95 4.11
CA SER A 109 1.55 -0.66 4.52
C SER A 109 0.49 -0.80 5.62
N ILE A 110 -0.20 -1.96 5.71
CA ILE A 110 -1.14 -2.25 6.80
C ILE A 110 -0.38 -2.55 8.11
N LEU A 111 0.72 -3.29 8.02
CA LEU A 111 1.47 -3.73 9.20
C LEU A 111 2.40 -2.66 9.78
N GLY A 112 2.92 -1.79 8.90
CA GLY A 112 3.93 -0.79 9.22
C GLY A 112 3.39 0.64 9.21
N GLN A 113 4.20 1.55 9.77
CA GLN A 113 3.93 2.99 9.78
C GLN A 113 4.34 3.69 8.48
N ARG A 114 5.21 3.05 7.68
CA ARG A 114 5.72 3.59 6.41
C ARG A 114 5.53 2.58 5.31
N ASP A 115 5.16 3.07 4.14
CA ASP A 115 5.07 2.27 2.92
C ASP A 115 6.41 1.61 2.60
N LEU A 116 6.34 0.44 1.95
CA LEU A 116 7.52 -0.26 1.49
C LEU A 116 8.31 0.57 0.46
N PHE A 117 7.58 1.18 -0.47
CA PHE A 117 8.09 2.11 -1.46
C PHE A 117 7.36 3.45 -1.31
N SER A 118 8.10 4.55 -1.14
CA SER A 118 7.49 5.86 -0.88
C SER A 118 6.71 6.38 -2.10
N GLY A 119 5.41 6.63 -1.92
CA GLY A 119 4.55 7.26 -2.94
C GLY A 119 4.68 8.80 -3.01
N VAL A 120 5.30 9.44 -2.01
CA VAL A 120 5.40 10.90 -1.93
C VAL A 120 6.32 11.43 -3.02
N LEU A 121 5.77 12.22 -3.95
CA LEU A 121 6.48 12.77 -5.12
C LEU A 121 7.21 11.67 -5.92
N ALA A 122 6.61 10.48 -5.98
CA ALA A 122 7.19 9.34 -6.65
C ALA A 122 7.32 9.55 -8.16
N THR A 123 8.48 9.21 -8.69
CA THR A 123 8.72 8.97 -10.11
C THR A 123 8.97 7.49 -10.33
N GLU A 124 8.84 7.02 -11.56
CA GLU A 124 9.20 5.63 -11.89
C GLU A 124 10.64 5.31 -11.47
N ASP A 125 11.58 6.23 -11.67
CA ASP A 125 12.99 6.07 -11.26
C ASP A 125 13.16 6.02 -9.75
N SER A 126 12.45 6.84 -8.99
CA SER A 126 12.55 6.78 -7.53
C SER A 126 11.97 5.48 -6.97
N ILE A 127 10.86 5.00 -7.56
CA ILE A 127 10.26 3.72 -7.16
C ILE A 127 11.19 2.55 -7.51
N THR A 128 11.69 2.48 -8.75
CA THR A 128 12.63 1.43 -9.15
C THR A 128 13.90 1.45 -8.29
N ARG A 129 14.39 2.64 -7.90
CA ARG A 129 15.49 2.75 -6.94
C ARG A 129 15.16 2.11 -5.60
N GLU A 130 14.01 2.41 -5.00
CA GLU A 130 13.62 1.79 -3.72
C GLU A 130 13.42 0.28 -3.85
N GLN A 131 12.84 -0.19 -4.96
CA GLN A 131 12.70 -1.62 -5.26
C GLN A 131 14.07 -2.31 -5.31
N VAL A 132 15.05 -1.73 -6.01
CA VAL A 132 16.40 -2.30 -6.11
C VAL A 132 17.12 -2.28 -4.76
N LYS A 133 16.97 -1.20 -3.98
CA LYS A 133 17.55 -1.13 -2.63
C LYS A 133 17.01 -2.23 -1.71
N ALA A 134 15.72 -2.51 -1.77
CA ALA A 134 15.06 -3.50 -0.92
C ALA A 134 15.30 -4.94 -1.38
N LEU A 135 15.25 -5.19 -2.69
CA LEU A 135 15.12 -6.54 -3.28
C LEU A 135 16.38 -7.00 -4.03
N GLY A 136 17.33 -6.09 -4.30
CA GLY A 136 18.52 -6.36 -5.08
C GLY A 136 18.37 -5.97 -6.56
N ILE A 137 19.35 -6.37 -7.37
CA ILE A 137 19.47 -5.95 -8.77
C ILE A 137 18.29 -6.50 -9.60
N LEU A 138 17.78 -5.66 -10.51
CA LEU A 138 16.75 -6.06 -11.47
C LEU A 138 17.23 -7.21 -12.39
N PRO A 139 16.31 -7.98 -13.00
CA PRO A 139 16.65 -8.85 -14.11
C PRO A 139 17.49 -8.14 -15.17
N ALA A 140 18.50 -8.82 -15.73
CA ALA A 140 19.55 -8.20 -16.53
C ALA A 140 19.04 -7.27 -17.66
N LYS A 141 17.98 -7.66 -18.37
CA LYS A 141 17.37 -6.83 -19.42
C LYS A 141 16.78 -5.53 -18.87
N TRP A 142 16.06 -5.62 -17.75
CA TRP A 142 15.44 -4.48 -17.08
C TRP A 142 16.52 -3.56 -16.51
N TRP A 143 17.53 -4.13 -15.85
CA TRP A 143 18.70 -3.41 -15.35
C TRP A 143 19.38 -2.61 -16.46
N ALA A 144 19.69 -3.27 -17.58
CA ALA A 144 20.35 -2.64 -18.73
C ALA A 144 19.50 -1.52 -19.36
N SER A 145 18.18 -1.66 -19.37
CA SER A 145 17.25 -0.67 -19.93
C SER A 145 17.03 0.56 -19.04
N TRP A 146 17.35 0.46 -17.74
CA TRP A 146 17.14 1.58 -16.82
C TRP A 146 18.28 2.59 -16.91
N GLU A 147 18.10 3.65 -17.71
CA GLU A 147 19.14 4.67 -17.99
C GLU A 147 19.56 5.46 -16.74
N ALA A 148 18.57 5.87 -15.92
CA ALA A 148 18.81 6.64 -14.71
C ALA A 148 19.48 5.85 -13.58
N ARG A 149 19.67 4.53 -13.73
CA ARG A 149 20.29 3.67 -12.69
C ARG A 149 21.64 4.19 -12.21
N SER A 150 22.43 4.74 -13.14
CA SER A 150 23.77 5.24 -12.88
C SER A 150 23.78 6.45 -11.92
N ASN A 151 22.66 7.14 -11.74
CA ASN A 151 22.53 8.19 -10.73
C ASN A 151 22.47 7.62 -9.30
N TYR A 152 22.07 6.35 -9.15
CA TYR A 152 21.74 5.74 -7.87
C TYR A 152 22.66 4.58 -7.48
N PHE A 153 23.18 3.84 -8.46
CA PHE A 153 23.97 2.63 -8.24
C PHE A 153 25.26 2.64 -9.08
N SER A 154 26.28 1.93 -8.61
CA SER A 154 27.42 1.51 -9.45
C SER A 154 27.00 0.38 -10.40
N GLU A 155 27.87 0.06 -11.36
CA GLU A 155 27.60 -0.98 -12.38
C GLU A 155 27.37 -2.37 -11.76
N ASP A 156 28.03 -2.67 -10.62
CA ASP A 156 27.83 -3.89 -9.84
C ASP A 156 26.55 -3.88 -8.98
N GLY A 157 25.73 -2.83 -9.07
CA GLY A 157 24.47 -2.69 -8.36
C GLY A 157 24.59 -2.19 -6.92
N ALA A 158 25.79 -1.81 -6.45
CA ALA A 158 25.94 -1.25 -5.12
C ALA A 158 25.33 0.17 -5.04
N PRO A 159 24.53 0.49 -4.01
CA PRO A 159 23.91 1.81 -3.88
C PRO A 159 24.97 2.88 -3.59
N LYS A 160 24.93 3.98 -4.35
CA LYS A 160 25.84 5.13 -4.17
C LYS A 160 25.59 5.89 -2.87
N ARG A 161 24.37 5.80 -2.33
CA ARG A 161 23.95 6.46 -1.09
C ARG A 161 23.01 5.55 -0.31
N TYR A 162 23.26 5.43 1.00
CA TYR A 162 22.43 4.79 2.02
C TYR A 162 21.72 3.51 1.53
N PRO A 163 22.37 2.33 1.64
CA PRO A 163 21.63 1.08 1.48
C PRO A 163 20.47 1.06 2.48
N ARG A 164 19.29 0.68 2.01
CA ARG A 164 18.15 0.36 2.87
C ARG A 164 17.56 -0.93 2.34
N THR A 165 17.90 -2.02 3.01
CA THR A 165 17.44 -3.36 2.68
C THR A 165 15.98 -3.54 3.09
N LEU A 166 15.38 -4.65 2.68
CA LEU A 166 14.05 -5.03 3.18
C LEU A 166 14.07 -5.24 4.70
N GLU A 167 15.15 -5.79 5.25
CA GLU A 167 15.38 -5.98 6.68
C GLU A 167 15.44 -4.65 7.44
N ASP A 168 16.22 -3.68 6.95
CA ASP A 168 16.26 -2.33 7.54
C ASP A 168 14.86 -1.69 7.48
N GLY A 169 14.16 -1.93 6.36
CA GLY A 169 12.78 -1.52 6.19
C GLY A 169 11.85 -2.07 7.27
N PHE A 170 12.00 -3.36 7.59
CA PHE A 170 11.20 -4.05 8.60
C PHE A 170 11.45 -3.47 9.99
N GLU A 171 12.72 -3.29 10.36
CA GLU A 171 13.09 -2.73 11.67
C GLU A 171 12.54 -1.30 11.82
N ASP A 172 12.74 -0.43 10.82
CA ASP A 172 12.35 0.98 10.90
C ASP A 172 10.85 1.24 10.75
N SER A 173 10.15 0.42 9.95
CA SER A 173 8.77 0.71 9.54
C SER A 173 7.74 -0.13 10.29
N LEU A 174 8.09 -1.36 10.67
CA LEU A 174 7.16 -2.30 11.31
C LEU A 174 7.47 -2.42 12.80
N LYS A 175 8.73 -2.66 13.16
CA LYS A 175 9.10 -3.01 14.54
C LYS A 175 9.31 -1.81 15.45
N ALA A 176 10.17 -0.86 15.08
CA ALA A 176 10.51 0.29 15.92
C ALA A 176 9.27 1.14 16.28
N PRO A 177 8.36 1.47 15.34
CA PRO A 177 7.15 2.22 15.68
C PRO A 177 6.26 1.52 16.70
N ARG A 178 6.16 0.18 16.61
CA ARG A 178 5.39 -0.61 17.59
C ARG A 178 6.06 -0.61 18.97
N GLN A 179 7.38 -0.67 19.02
CA GLN A 179 8.14 -0.57 20.27
C GLN A 179 7.94 0.80 20.94
N ASP A 180 8.02 1.87 20.17
CA ASP A 180 7.81 3.25 20.66
C ASP A 180 6.40 3.43 21.25
N LEU A 181 5.41 2.79 20.62
CA LEU A 181 4.02 2.78 21.07
C LEU A 181 3.70 1.69 22.10
N LYS A 182 4.68 0.89 22.53
CA LYS A 182 4.53 -0.25 23.46
C LYS A 182 3.48 -1.28 23.03
N LEU A 183 3.35 -1.48 21.71
CA LEU A 183 2.48 -2.49 21.11
C LEU A 183 3.20 -3.84 21.03
N ALA A 184 2.42 -4.91 20.81
CA ALA A 184 2.98 -6.23 20.54
C ALA A 184 3.86 -6.19 19.27
N THR A 185 5.08 -6.70 19.41
CA THR A 185 6.10 -6.74 18.36
C THR A 185 6.25 -8.13 17.79
N PHE A 186 6.83 -8.20 16.59
CA PHE A 186 7.25 -9.43 15.95
C PHE A 186 8.36 -10.11 16.75
N ASP A 187 8.20 -11.40 17.02
CA ASP A 187 9.31 -12.23 17.46
C ASP A 187 10.25 -12.56 16.28
N THR A 188 11.37 -13.23 16.58
CA THR A 188 12.38 -13.57 15.57
C THR A 188 11.81 -14.49 14.48
N ASP A 189 10.99 -15.48 14.85
CA ASP A 189 10.47 -16.46 13.91
C ASP A 189 9.41 -15.82 13.00
N GLU A 190 8.56 -14.95 13.57
CA GLU A 190 7.57 -14.18 12.81
C GLU A 190 8.26 -13.24 11.81
N ARG A 191 9.32 -12.56 12.25
CA ARG A 191 10.14 -11.67 11.40
C ARG A 191 10.71 -12.42 10.21
N GLU A 192 11.31 -13.60 10.42
CA GLU A 192 11.85 -14.39 9.31
C GLU A 192 10.74 -14.89 8.37
N ALA A 193 9.61 -15.34 8.92
CA ALA A 193 8.50 -15.84 8.14
C ALA A 193 7.86 -14.74 7.26
N ILE A 194 7.64 -13.53 7.80
CA ILE A 194 7.08 -12.43 7.03
C ILE A 194 8.06 -11.89 5.98
N LEU A 195 9.36 -11.77 6.31
CA LEU A 195 10.37 -11.35 5.33
C LEU A 195 10.48 -12.38 4.18
N THR A 196 10.39 -13.67 4.50
CA THR A 196 10.37 -14.74 3.50
C THR A 196 9.15 -14.63 2.58
N LEU A 197 7.96 -14.40 3.15
CA LEU A 197 6.74 -14.18 2.37
C LEU A 197 6.84 -12.92 1.49
N MET A 198 7.33 -11.80 2.05
CA MET A 198 7.51 -10.56 1.29
C MET A 198 8.45 -10.77 0.11
N ARG A 199 9.58 -11.46 0.30
CA ARG A 199 10.53 -11.75 -0.79
C ARG A 199 9.93 -12.60 -1.90
N SER A 200 9.09 -13.59 -1.58
CA SER A 200 8.46 -14.44 -2.60
C SER A 200 7.44 -13.65 -3.44
N MET A 201 6.58 -12.88 -2.78
CA MET A 201 5.56 -12.06 -3.44
C MET A 201 6.17 -10.87 -4.22
N LEU A 202 7.29 -10.32 -3.76
CA LEU A 202 8.02 -9.22 -4.39
C LEU A 202 9.12 -9.71 -5.34
N SER A 203 9.02 -10.93 -5.86
CA SER A 203 9.92 -11.37 -6.94
C SER A 203 9.75 -10.44 -8.15
N PHE A 204 10.86 -9.94 -8.70
CA PHE A 204 10.81 -9.02 -9.85
C PHE A 204 10.03 -9.63 -11.02
N LYS A 205 10.33 -10.90 -11.34
CA LYS A 205 9.66 -11.62 -12.42
C LYS A 205 8.29 -12.16 -11.97
N PRO A 206 7.19 -11.84 -12.68
CA PRO A 206 5.85 -12.23 -12.28
C PRO A 206 5.66 -13.76 -12.21
N GLU A 207 6.37 -14.52 -13.04
CA GLU A 207 6.34 -15.99 -13.06
C GLU A 207 6.98 -16.65 -11.83
N HIS A 208 7.74 -15.91 -11.04
CA HIS A 208 8.34 -16.40 -9.79
C HIS A 208 7.53 -16.03 -8.54
N ARG A 209 6.43 -15.28 -8.69
CA ARG A 209 5.55 -14.93 -7.57
C ARG A 209 4.59 -16.08 -7.27
N PRO A 210 4.26 -16.30 -5.99
CA PRO A 210 3.24 -17.28 -5.61
C PRO A 210 1.85 -16.83 -6.08
N THR A 211 0.96 -17.80 -6.26
CA THR A 211 -0.49 -17.56 -6.36
C THR A 211 -1.08 -17.15 -5.02
N ALA A 212 -2.30 -16.59 -5.01
CA ALA A 212 -3.00 -16.26 -3.77
C ALA A 212 -3.19 -17.48 -2.85
N ASP A 213 -3.48 -18.65 -3.43
CA ASP A 213 -3.61 -19.91 -2.68
C ASP A 213 -2.30 -20.32 -1.99
N GLU A 214 -1.15 -20.09 -2.64
CA GLU A 214 0.16 -20.35 -2.07
C GLU A 214 0.53 -19.32 -1.00
N VAL A 215 0.17 -18.05 -1.18
CA VAL A 215 0.33 -17.00 -0.16
C VAL A 215 -0.41 -17.39 1.12
N VAL A 216 -1.68 -17.82 1.01
CA VAL A 216 -2.47 -18.26 2.17
C VAL A 216 -1.84 -19.48 2.87
N LYS A 217 -1.16 -20.36 2.13
CA LYS A 217 -0.45 -21.53 2.66
C LYS A 217 0.95 -21.23 3.21
N SER A 218 1.44 -20.00 3.08
CA SER A 218 2.75 -19.60 3.59
C SER A 218 2.84 -19.76 5.10
N GLU A 219 4.07 -19.95 5.60
CA GLU A 219 4.32 -20.14 7.03
C GLU A 219 3.76 -18.98 7.86
N TRP A 220 3.99 -17.73 7.43
CA TRP A 220 3.51 -16.56 8.15
C TRP A 220 1.98 -16.55 8.28
N MET A 221 1.28 -16.85 7.17
CA MET A 221 -0.17 -16.92 7.15
C MET A 221 -0.71 -18.03 8.05
N GLN A 222 -0.09 -19.23 8.01
CA GLN A 222 -0.58 -20.39 8.76
C GLN A 222 -0.32 -20.29 10.27
N LYS A 223 0.81 -19.74 10.69
CA LYS A 223 1.22 -19.71 12.11
C LYS A 223 0.79 -18.44 12.84
N TRP A 224 0.74 -17.28 12.17
CA TRP A 224 0.43 -16.00 12.81
C TRP A 224 -0.88 -15.37 12.33
N ALA A 225 -1.10 -15.25 11.02
CA ALA A 225 -2.25 -14.48 10.52
C ALA A 225 -3.61 -15.22 10.65
N LEU A 226 -3.73 -16.43 10.11
CA LEU A 226 -4.98 -17.19 10.09
C LEU A 226 -5.48 -17.58 11.48
N PRO A 227 -4.62 -18.01 12.44
CA PRO A 227 -5.08 -18.29 13.79
C PRO A 227 -5.73 -17.07 14.47
N GLU A 228 -5.17 -15.87 14.30
CA GLU A 228 -5.76 -14.64 14.83
C GLU A 228 -7.06 -14.27 14.11
N TYR A 229 -7.13 -14.47 12.79
CA TYR A 229 -8.35 -14.28 12.02
C TYR A 229 -9.49 -15.23 12.46
N GLU A 230 -9.20 -16.50 12.73
CA GLU A 230 -10.20 -17.45 13.21
C GLU A 230 -10.63 -17.17 14.66
N LYS A 231 -9.72 -16.71 15.53
CA LYS A 231 -10.07 -16.21 16.87
C LYS A 231 -11.03 -15.03 16.78
N MET A 232 -10.77 -14.09 15.88
CA MET A 232 -11.62 -12.93 15.64
C MET A 232 -13.01 -13.35 15.14
N LYS A 233 -13.09 -14.31 14.22
CA LYS A 233 -14.38 -14.86 13.75
C LYS A 233 -15.16 -15.58 14.84
N GLY A 234 -14.48 -16.33 15.70
CA GLY A 234 -15.11 -17.05 16.81
C GLY A 234 -15.65 -16.13 17.92
N GLN A 235 -15.30 -14.84 17.88
CA GLN A 235 -15.79 -13.81 18.79
C GLN A 235 -16.91 -12.93 18.18
N ALA A 236 -17.26 -13.17 16.91
CA ALA A 236 -18.24 -12.39 16.16
C ALA A 236 -19.67 -12.96 16.22
#